data_AF-A0A1Q2U1L7-F1
#
_entry.id   AF-A0A1Q2U1L7-F1
#
_cell.length_a   1.000
_cell.length_b   1.000
_cell.length_c   1.000
_cell.angle_alpha   90.00
_cell.angle_beta   90.00
_cell.angle_gamma   90.00
#
_symmetry.space_group_name_H-M   'P 1'
#
loop_
_entity.id
_entity.type
_entity.pdbx_description
1 polymer ?
#
loop_
_entity_poly.entity_id
_entity_poly.type
_entity_poly.pdbx_seq_one_letter_code
_entity_poly.pdbx_strand_id
1 'polypeptide(L)'
;MSKSFKSWLALIIAVAIAILWNLLLKYNLFYVPILPLSAGNAEIEDWLAEVFWLNNGISLGLGFLLLGLWIFKAYNKQFIRAELVLERRFQWWFSAFLHFLACLLIFFSTSYFYGWLDDSLYAEFWLWYSGCLFFDTLLIFWLPSALATPGSLRNIPPLAIKLRKLYGG
;
A
#
# COMPACT_ATOMS: atom_id res chain seq x y z
N MET A 1 11.01 -14.55 -23.68
CA MET A 1 9.95 -14.38 -22.65
C MET A 1 8.78 -13.60 -23.22
N SER A 2 7.55 -14.12 -23.11
CA SER A 2 6.34 -13.41 -23.55
C SER A 2 6.06 -12.18 -22.68
N LYS A 3 5.38 -11.16 -23.23
CA LYS A 3 4.99 -9.94 -22.49
C LYS A 3 4.14 -10.26 -21.26
N SER A 4 3.29 -11.29 -21.34
CA SER A 4 2.45 -11.78 -20.23
C SER A 4 3.31 -12.25 -19.04
N PHE A 5 4.35 -13.05 -19.30
CA PHE A 5 5.21 -13.58 -18.24
C PHE A 5 5.92 -12.47 -17.44
N LYS A 6 6.36 -11.39 -18.10
CA LYS A 6 7.04 -10.27 -17.44
C LYS A 6 6.11 -9.48 -16.49
N SER A 7 4.85 -9.29 -16.86
CA SER A 7 3.86 -8.60 -16.00
C SER A 7 3.52 -9.42 -14.76
N TRP A 8 3.40 -10.74 -14.90
CA TRP A 8 3.18 -11.64 -13.76
C TRP A 8 4.38 -11.69 -12.82
N LEU A 9 5.60 -11.73 -13.36
CA LEU A 9 6.82 -11.67 -12.55
C LEU A 9 6.91 -10.35 -11.75
N ALA A 10 6.60 -9.22 -12.37
CA ALA A 10 6.59 -7.92 -11.69
C ALA A 10 5.55 -7.87 -10.55
N LEU A 11 4.36 -8.46 -10.76
CA LEU A 11 3.35 -8.59 -9.71
C LEU A 11 3.88 -9.43 -8.54
N ILE A 12 4.49 -10.59 -8.83
CA ILE A 12 5.09 -11.46 -7.81
C ILE A 12 6.15 -10.71 -6.99
N ILE A 13 7.02 -9.95 -7.66
CA ILE A 13 8.06 -9.15 -7.00
C ILE A 13 7.43 -8.05 -6.14
N ALA A 14 6.41 -7.36 -6.63
CA ALA A 14 5.74 -6.31 -5.85
C ALA A 14 5.01 -6.88 -4.62
N VAL A 15 4.35 -8.04 -4.77
CA VAL A 15 3.74 -8.79 -3.66
C VAL A 15 4.80 -9.18 -2.65
N ALA A 16 5.94 -9.72 -3.10
CA ALA A 16 7.05 -10.09 -2.22
C ALA A 16 7.59 -8.86 -1.45
N ILE A 17 7.75 -7.72 -2.10
CA ILE A 17 8.21 -6.48 -1.44
C ILE A 17 7.17 -5.98 -0.44
N ALA A 18 5.87 -6.01 -0.77
CA ALA A 18 4.81 -5.63 0.16
C ALA A 18 4.76 -6.55 1.39
N ILE A 19 4.99 -7.86 1.20
CA ILE A 19 5.10 -8.83 2.30
C ILE A 19 6.34 -8.55 3.16
N LEU A 20 7.50 -8.33 2.54
CA LEU A 20 8.74 -8.01 3.27
C LEU A 20 8.63 -6.71 4.06
N TRP A 21 7.98 -5.69 3.50
CA TRP A 21 7.67 -4.44 4.20
C TRP A 21 6.84 -4.68 5.47
N ASN A 22 5.84 -5.55 5.40
CA ASN A 22 5.00 -5.86 6.56
C ASN A 22 5.68 -6.75 7.61
N LEU A 23 6.36 -7.81 7.16
CA LEU A 23 6.95 -8.81 8.06
C LEU A 23 8.31 -8.40 8.62
N LEU A 24 9.09 -7.58 7.91
CA LEU A 24 10.43 -7.18 8.37
C LEU A 24 10.44 -5.73 8.83
N LEU A 25 9.93 -4.81 8.03
CA LEU A 25 10.09 -3.38 8.33
C LEU A 25 9.07 -2.92 9.36
N LYS A 26 7.76 -3.12 9.14
CA LYS A 26 6.74 -2.78 10.13
C LYS A 26 6.86 -3.61 11.40
N TYR A 27 7.05 -4.92 11.29
CA TYR A 27 7.25 -5.77 12.47
C TYR A 27 8.33 -5.19 13.38
N ASN A 28 9.52 -4.86 12.84
CA ASN A 28 10.57 -4.24 13.66
C ASN A 28 10.20 -2.83 14.12
N LEU A 29 9.56 -2.02 13.28
CA LEU A 29 9.14 -0.66 13.65
C LEU A 29 8.16 -0.64 14.83
N PHE A 30 7.40 -1.73 15.01
CA PHE A 30 6.37 -1.83 16.04
C PHE A 30 6.67 -2.86 17.15
N TYR A 31 7.66 -3.76 17.02
CA TYR A 31 8.09 -4.70 18.07
C TYR A 31 9.45 -4.33 18.71
N VAL A 32 10.23 -3.45 18.09
CA VAL A 32 11.47 -2.85 18.62
C VAL A 32 11.10 -1.42 19.05
N PRO A 33 11.70 -0.81 20.09
CA PRO A 33 11.09 0.30 20.85
C PRO A 33 11.05 1.66 20.13
N ILE A 34 10.35 1.72 18.99
CA ILE A 34 9.92 2.92 18.28
C ILE A 34 8.41 3.13 18.54
N LEU A 35 7.95 2.67 19.70
CA LEU A 35 6.58 2.82 20.18
C LEU A 35 6.46 4.10 21.02
N PRO A 36 5.23 4.63 21.20
CA PRO A 36 5.00 6.01 21.60
C PRO A 36 5.71 6.39 22.90
N LEU A 37 6.13 7.66 22.97
CA LEU A 37 6.98 8.18 24.04
C LEU A 37 6.30 8.08 25.42
N SER A 38 4.96 7.98 25.43
CA SER A 38 4.14 8.00 26.65
C SER A 38 3.43 6.68 26.99
N ALA A 39 3.36 5.69 26.09
CA ALA A 39 2.59 4.46 26.32
C ALA A 39 3.42 3.37 27.00
N GLY A 40 2.81 2.62 27.91
CA GLY A 40 3.42 1.45 28.54
C GLY A 40 3.51 0.24 27.60
N ASN A 41 4.43 -0.68 27.87
CA ASN A 41 4.60 -1.89 27.03
C ASN A 41 3.34 -2.76 26.91
N ALA A 42 2.52 -2.86 27.96
CA ALA A 42 1.27 -3.64 27.91
C ALA A 42 0.24 -2.99 26.98
N GLU A 43 0.06 -1.67 27.09
CA GLU A 43 -0.85 -0.87 26.26
C GLU A 43 -0.50 -0.95 24.77
N ILE A 44 0.79 -1.00 24.49
CA ILE A 44 1.36 -1.19 23.17
C ILE A 44 1.00 -2.57 22.60
N GLU A 45 1.19 -3.63 23.39
CA GLU A 45 0.92 -5.01 22.97
C GLU A 45 -0.57 -5.20 22.65
N ASP A 46 -1.44 -4.65 23.50
CA ASP A 46 -2.90 -4.67 23.32
C ASP A 46 -3.31 -3.92 22.04
N TRP A 47 -2.79 -2.70 21.83
CA TRP A 47 -3.06 -1.94 20.61
C TRP A 47 -2.59 -2.68 19.34
N LEU A 48 -1.43 -3.34 19.40
CA LEU A 48 -0.93 -4.10 18.26
C LEU A 48 -1.85 -5.27 17.91
N ALA A 49 -2.29 -6.01 18.94
CA ALA A 49 -3.16 -7.16 18.77
C ALA A 49 -4.56 -6.78 18.27
N GLU A 50 -5.14 -5.71 18.81
CA GLU A 50 -6.55 -5.36 18.57
C GLU A 50 -6.76 -4.43 17.37
N VAL A 51 -5.83 -3.50 17.15
CA VAL A 51 -5.99 -2.43 16.15
C VAL A 51 -5.03 -2.61 14.99
N PHE A 52 -3.73 -2.72 15.25
CA PHE A 52 -2.72 -2.67 14.19
C PHE A 52 -2.85 -3.79 13.17
N TRP A 53 -2.84 -5.06 13.63
CA TRP A 53 -2.83 -6.21 12.72
C TRP A 53 -4.12 -6.32 11.91
N LEU A 54 -5.25 -6.01 12.54
CA LEU A 54 -6.56 -5.98 11.87
C LEU A 54 -6.58 -4.95 10.73
N ASN A 55 -6.22 -3.70 11.04
CA ASN A 55 -6.22 -2.63 10.03
C ASN A 55 -5.20 -2.90 8.92
N ASN A 56 -4.03 -3.44 9.27
CA ASN A 56 -3.00 -3.77 8.31
C ASN A 56 -3.45 -4.90 7.35
N GLY A 57 -4.09 -5.95 7.89
CA GLY A 57 -4.67 -7.02 7.07
C GLY A 57 -5.77 -6.52 6.13
N ILE A 58 -6.65 -5.64 6.62
CA ILE A 58 -7.69 -5.01 5.80
C ILE A 58 -7.07 -4.15 4.68
N SER A 59 -6.08 -3.32 5.01
CA SER A 59 -5.41 -2.46 4.04
C SER A 59 -4.76 -3.27 2.91
N LEU A 60 -4.01 -4.31 3.26
CA LEU A 60 -3.40 -5.20 2.25
C LEU A 60 -4.45 -5.93 1.41
N GLY A 61 -5.50 -6.45 2.04
CA GLY A 61 -6.58 -7.17 1.35
C GLY A 61 -7.30 -6.28 0.34
N LEU A 62 -7.71 -5.08 0.74
CA LEU A 62 -8.37 -4.10 -0.13
C LEU A 62 -7.44 -3.65 -1.26
N GLY A 63 -6.17 -3.37 -0.93
CA GLY A 63 -5.19 -2.96 -1.90
C GLY A 63 -4.90 -4.02 -2.97
N PHE A 64 -4.72 -5.29 -2.57
CA PHE A 64 -4.55 -6.40 -3.51
C PHE A 64 -5.79 -6.61 -4.38
N LEU A 65 -6.99 -6.47 -3.83
CA LEU A 65 -8.24 -6.57 -4.59
C LEU A 65 -8.33 -5.48 -5.66
N LEU A 66 -8.05 -4.22 -5.31
CA LEU A 66 -8.05 -3.10 -6.26
C LEU A 66 -6.98 -3.26 -7.34
N LEU A 67 -5.78 -3.73 -6.96
CA LEU A 67 -4.71 -4.05 -7.90
C LEU A 67 -5.10 -5.17 -8.86
N GLY A 68 -5.70 -6.25 -8.34
CA GLY A 68 -6.22 -7.35 -9.16
C GLY A 68 -7.29 -6.90 -10.15
N LEU A 69 -8.26 -6.10 -9.70
CA LEU A 69 -9.30 -5.52 -10.55
C LEU A 69 -8.71 -4.64 -11.67
N TRP A 70 -7.69 -3.84 -11.34
CA TRP A 70 -7.01 -3.00 -12.32
C TRP A 70 -6.26 -3.82 -13.37
N ILE A 71 -5.49 -4.83 -12.94
CA ILE A 71 -4.76 -5.72 -13.84
C ILE A 71 -5.74 -6.48 -14.75
N PHE A 72 -6.84 -7.01 -14.20
CA PHE A 72 -7.88 -7.70 -14.96
C PHE A 72 -8.51 -6.79 -16.03
N LYS A 73 -8.86 -5.56 -15.65
CA LYS A 73 -9.40 -4.56 -16.58
C LYS A 73 -8.38 -4.18 -17.66
N ALA A 74 -7.11 -4.03 -17.29
CA ALA A 74 -6.03 -3.71 -18.22
C ALA A 74 -5.77 -4.84 -19.24
N TYR A 75 -5.85 -6.09 -18.78
CA TYR A 75 -5.71 -7.27 -19.63
C TYR A 75 -6.86 -7.38 -20.65
N ASN A 76 -8.11 -7.26 -20.19
CA ASN A 76 -9.29 -7.42 -21.05
C ASN A 76 -9.47 -6.28 -22.05
N LYS A 77 -9.10 -5.04 -21.68
CA LYS A 77 -9.19 -3.89 -22.59
C LYS A 77 -8.02 -3.79 -23.57
N GLN A 78 -7.03 -4.68 -23.49
CA GLN A 78 -5.82 -4.71 -24.33
C GLN A 78 -5.40 -3.32 -24.78
N PHE A 79 -4.81 -2.53 -23.88
CA PHE A 79 -4.37 -1.17 -24.24
C PHE A 79 -3.38 -1.21 -25.41
N ILE A 80 -3.86 -0.88 -26.62
CA ILE A 80 -3.10 -0.99 -27.87
C ILE A 80 -2.00 0.09 -27.93
N ARG A 81 -2.24 1.25 -27.31
CA ARG A 81 -1.35 2.43 -27.28
C ARG A 81 -1.12 2.91 -25.86
N ALA A 82 0.05 3.51 -25.62
CA ALA A 82 0.42 4.06 -24.31
C ALA A 82 -0.45 5.26 -23.87
N GLU A 83 -1.00 6.00 -24.84
CA GLU A 83 -1.93 7.10 -24.57
C GLU A 83 -3.21 6.64 -23.86
N LEU A 84 -3.74 5.47 -24.22
CA LEU A 84 -4.97 4.90 -23.63
C LEU A 84 -4.78 4.54 -22.15
N VAL A 85 -3.56 4.18 -21.77
CA VAL A 85 -3.17 3.92 -20.37
C VAL A 85 -3.06 5.24 -19.62
N LEU A 86 -2.44 6.24 -20.25
CA LEU A 86 -2.29 7.60 -19.71
C LEU A 86 -3.62 8.26 -19.38
N GLU A 87 -4.60 8.14 -20.26
CA GLU A 87 -5.96 8.66 -20.05
C GLU A 87 -6.60 8.08 -18.79
N ARG A 88 -6.24 6.84 -18.44
CA ARG A 88 -6.76 6.13 -17.27
C ARG A 88 -5.89 6.31 -16.02
N ARG A 89 -4.74 6.99 -16.11
CA ARG A 89 -3.82 7.21 -14.97
C ARG A 89 -4.52 7.88 -13.80
N PHE A 90 -5.39 8.85 -14.07
CA PHE A 90 -6.11 9.58 -13.04
C PHE A 90 -7.04 8.63 -12.28
N GLN A 91 -7.73 7.74 -12.99
CA GLN A 91 -8.61 6.75 -12.37
C GLN A 91 -7.83 5.79 -11.45
N TRP A 92 -6.62 5.38 -11.86
CA TRP A 92 -5.75 4.53 -11.04
C TRP A 92 -5.27 5.24 -9.77
N TRP A 93 -4.74 6.46 -9.90
CA TRP A 93 -4.27 7.23 -8.74
C TRP A 93 -5.42 7.71 -7.85
N PHE A 94 -6.58 8.00 -8.42
CA PHE A 94 -7.79 8.27 -7.67
C PHE A 94 -8.23 7.05 -6.87
N SER A 95 -8.12 5.83 -7.42
CA SER A 95 -8.38 4.61 -6.66
C SER A 95 -7.38 4.39 -5.52
N ALA A 96 -6.10 4.74 -5.70
CA ALA A 96 -5.10 4.72 -4.64
C ALA A 96 -5.43 5.72 -3.52
N PHE A 97 -5.88 6.93 -3.89
CA PHE A 97 -6.33 7.95 -2.94
C PHE A 97 -7.58 7.50 -2.16
N LEU A 98 -8.58 6.94 -2.85
CA LEU A 98 -9.77 6.39 -2.19
C LEU A 98 -9.42 5.21 -1.28
N HIS A 99 -8.50 4.35 -1.68
CA HIS A 99 -7.97 3.27 -0.84
C HIS A 99 -7.34 3.82 0.44
N PHE A 100 -6.47 4.83 0.32
CA PHE A 100 -5.85 5.49 1.46
C PHE A 100 -6.90 6.07 2.41
N LEU A 101 -7.88 6.83 1.89
CA LEU A 101 -8.96 7.39 2.71
C LEU A 101 -9.81 6.32 3.38
N ALA A 102 -10.14 5.23 2.68
CA ALA A 102 -10.90 4.13 3.25
C ALA A 102 -10.14 3.46 4.40
N CYS A 103 -8.84 3.17 4.21
CA CYS A 103 -8.01 2.58 5.28
C CYS A 103 -7.88 3.54 6.46
N LEU A 104 -7.72 4.83 6.18
CA LEU A 104 -7.65 5.86 7.21
C LEU A 104 -8.96 5.90 8.02
N LEU A 105 -10.12 5.89 7.36
CA LEU A 105 -11.43 5.89 8.04
C LEU A 105 -11.67 4.62 8.87
N ILE A 106 -11.26 3.45 8.37
CA ILE A 106 -11.35 2.19 9.12
C ILE A 106 -10.42 2.24 10.34
N PHE A 107 -9.21 2.78 10.18
CA PHE A 107 -8.30 3.01 11.30
C PHE A 107 -8.87 3.99 12.33
N PHE A 108 -9.46 5.10 11.90
CA PHE A 108 -10.25 6.01 12.73
C PHE A 108 -11.35 5.31 13.50
N SER A 109 -12.17 4.53 12.80
CA SER A 109 -13.31 3.85 13.41
C SER A 109 -12.86 2.79 14.40
N THR A 110 -11.93 1.92 14.03
CA THR A 110 -11.43 0.86 14.92
C THR A 110 -10.70 1.44 16.13
N SER A 111 -9.76 2.37 15.94
CA SER A 111 -9.07 3.01 17.06
C SER A 111 -10.03 3.78 17.98
N TYR A 112 -11.11 4.32 17.44
CA TYR A 112 -12.15 4.97 18.24
C TYR A 112 -13.03 3.97 18.98
N PHE A 113 -13.46 2.88 18.34
CA PHE A 113 -14.29 1.86 19.02
C PHE A 113 -13.50 1.08 20.08
N TYR A 114 -12.22 0.79 19.81
CA TYR A 114 -11.33 0.13 20.77
C TYR A 114 -10.70 1.11 21.77
N GLY A 115 -10.60 2.41 21.46
CA GLY A 115 -9.94 3.41 22.32
C GLY A 115 -10.87 4.35 23.10
N TRP A 116 -12.13 4.56 22.69
CA TRP A 116 -13.03 5.53 23.34
C TRP A 116 -13.92 4.95 24.44
N LEU A 117 -13.97 3.62 24.58
CA LEU A 117 -14.64 2.95 25.70
C LEU A 117 -13.73 2.73 26.92
N ASP A 118 -12.40 2.85 26.76
CA ASP A 118 -11.40 2.50 27.79
C ASP A 118 -10.50 3.69 28.24
N ASP A 119 -10.91 4.95 28.01
CA ASP A 119 -10.18 6.17 28.44
C ASP A 119 -8.71 6.28 27.94
N SER A 120 -8.33 5.45 26.98
CA SER A 120 -6.96 5.28 26.55
C SER A 120 -6.64 6.24 25.40
N LEU A 121 -6.19 7.44 25.78
CA LEU A 121 -5.87 8.55 24.87
C LEU A 121 -4.59 8.30 24.06
N TYR A 122 -4.57 7.30 23.18
CA TYR A 122 -3.42 7.03 22.32
C TYR A 122 -3.44 7.84 21.02
N ALA A 123 -3.43 9.18 21.18
CA ALA A 123 -3.32 10.13 20.08
C ALA A 123 -1.97 10.02 19.33
N GLU A 124 -0.96 9.41 19.94
CA GLU A 124 0.35 9.25 19.32
C GLU A 124 0.32 8.27 18.14
N PHE A 125 -0.45 7.17 18.20
CA PHE A 125 -0.49 6.17 17.12
C PHE A 125 -0.90 6.76 15.75
N TRP A 126 -1.67 7.85 15.76
CA TRP A 126 -2.09 8.61 14.58
C TRP A 126 -0.92 9.20 13.80
N LEU A 127 0.15 9.60 14.49
CA LEU A 127 1.32 10.25 13.91
C LEU A 127 2.12 9.28 13.01
N TRP A 128 2.21 8.01 13.41
CA TRP A 128 3.05 7.01 12.73
C TRP A 128 2.24 6.15 11.76
N TYR A 129 1.02 5.74 12.13
CA TYR A 129 0.24 4.77 11.34
C TYR A 129 -0.21 5.35 9.99
N SER A 130 -0.59 6.63 9.95
CA SER A 130 -0.94 7.33 8.70
C SER A 130 0.22 7.34 7.70
N GLY A 131 1.46 7.50 8.19
CA GLY A 131 2.66 7.40 7.37
C GLY A 131 2.87 6.00 6.81
N CYS A 132 2.63 4.97 7.64
CA CYS A 132 2.68 3.57 7.20
C CYS A 132 1.63 3.26 6.12
N LEU A 133 0.39 3.70 6.30
CA LEU A 133 -0.69 3.56 5.30
C LEU A 133 -0.36 4.25 3.98
N PHE A 134 0.30 5.40 4.04
CA PHE A 134 0.77 6.09 2.84
C PHE A 134 1.81 5.24 2.10
N PHE A 135 2.80 4.68 2.83
CA PHE A 135 3.78 3.76 2.24
C PHE A 135 3.15 2.48 1.70
N ASP A 136 2.15 1.91 2.38
CA ASP A 136 1.40 0.74 1.86
C ASP A 136 0.71 1.06 0.55
N THR A 137 0.02 2.20 0.50
CA THR A 137 -0.67 2.66 -0.71
C THR A 137 0.32 2.87 -1.85
N LEU A 138 1.51 3.42 -1.56
CA LEU A 138 2.59 3.50 -2.55
C LEU A 138 3.06 2.10 -2.97
N LEU A 139 3.37 1.20 -2.06
CA LEU A 139 3.85 -0.14 -2.41
C LEU A 139 2.82 -0.95 -3.20
N ILE A 140 1.52 -0.77 -2.95
CA ILE A 140 0.45 -1.49 -3.64
C ILE A 140 0.14 -0.88 -5.02
N PHE A 141 0.13 0.45 -5.15
CA PHE A 141 -0.31 1.09 -6.39
C PHE A 141 0.85 1.58 -7.26
N TRP A 142 1.92 2.05 -6.65
CA TRP A 142 3.07 2.63 -7.34
C TRP A 142 4.10 1.57 -7.76
N LEU A 143 4.48 0.65 -6.87
CA LEU A 143 5.57 -0.29 -7.13
C LEU A 143 5.26 -1.30 -8.25
N PRO A 144 4.08 -1.97 -8.29
CA PRO A 144 3.69 -2.77 -9.43
C PRO A 144 3.66 -1.95 -10.72
N SER A 145 3.18 -0.70 -10.66
CA SER A 145 3.19 0.20 -11.82
C SER A 145 4.62 0.43 -12.31
N ALA A 146 5.58 0.71 -11.43
CA ALA A 146 6.98 0.91 -11.81
C ALA A 146 7.63 -0.36 -12.39
N LEU A 147 7.42 -1.52 -11.75
CA LEU A 147 8.04 -2.81 -12.13
C LEU A 147 7.41 -3.43 -13.39
N ALA A 148 6.09 -3.31 -13.57
CA ALA A 148 5.33 -3.96 -14.63
C ALA A 148 5.30 -3.15 -15.94
N THR A 149 6.32 -2.33 -16.23
CA THR A 149 6.32 -1.43 -17.40
C THR A 149 7.04 -2.05 -18.63
N PRO A 150 6.39 -2.84 -19.51
CA PRO A 150 6.83 -2.98 -20.91
C PRO A 150 6.34 -1.76 -21.71
N GLY A 151 7.02 -1.41 -22.80
CA GLY A 151 6.95 -0.11 -23.50
C GLY A 151 5.58 0.51 -23.88
N SER A 152 4.43 -0.14 -23.66
CA SER A 152 3.09 0.46 -23.76
C SER A 152 2.55 1.04 -22.45
N LEU A 153 3.03 0.61 -21.28
CA LEU A 153 2.66 1.22 -19.98
C LEU A 153 3.61 2.37 -19.60
N ARG A 154 4.36 2.93 -20.57
CA ARG A 154 5.55 3.81 -20.42
C ARG A 154 5.33 5.14 -19.69
N ASN A 155 4.11 5.46 -19.31
CA ASN A 155 3.69 6.78 -18.87
C ASN A 155 2.88 6.71 -17.56
N ILE A 156 3.46 6.06 -16.55
CA ILE A 156 2.99 6.10 -15.16
C ILE A 156 3.85 7.14 -14.39
N PRO A 157 3.49 7.54 -13.16
CA PRO A 157 3.74 8.87 -12.60
C PRO A 157 5.23 9.31 -12.60
N PRO A 158 5.50 10.63 -12.47
CA PRO A 158 6.84 11.22 -12.57
C PRO A 158 7.94 10.55 -11.74
N LEU A 159 7.62 9.94 -10.60
CA LEU A 159 8.58 9.20 -9.75
C LEU A 159 9.05 7.86 -10.36
N ALA A 160 8.20 7.15 -11.12
CA ALA A 160 8.59 5.91 -11.79
C ALA A 160 9.59 6.17 -12.93
N ILE A 161 9.49 7.33 -13.59
CA ILE A 161 10.46 7.79 -14.61
C ILE A 161 11.84 8.03 -13.97
N LYS A 162 11.89 8.58 -12.75
CA LYS A 162 13.16 8.83 -12.03
C LYS A 162 13.87 7.54 -11.64
N LEU A 163 13.14 6.52 -11.17
CA LEU A 163 13.73 5.23 -10.84
C LEU A 163 14.11 4.39 -12.05
N ARG A 164 13.43 4.55 -13.18
CA ARG A 164 13.86 3.94 -14.44
C ARG A 164 15.26 4.43 -14.87
N LYS A 165 15.57 5.71 -14.64
CA LYS A 165 16.94 6.23 -14.85
C LYS A 165 17.97 5.57 -13.91
N LEU A 166 17.57 5.17 -12.70
CA LEU A 166 18.45 4.50 -11.73
C LEU A 166 18.69 3.02 -12.06
N TYR A 167 17.71 2.32 -12.64
CA TYR A 167 17.82 0.89 -12.97
C TYR A 167 18.11 0.61 -14.46
N GLY A 168 18.52 1.62 -15.24
CA GLY A 168 19.01 1.45 -16.61
C GLY A 168 17.95 1.20 -17.69
N GLY A 169 16.70 1.64 -17.46
CA GLY A 169 15.59 1.43 -18.39
C GLY A 169 15.39 2.53 -19.43
#